data_AF-A0A7S0LZX8-F1
#
_entry.id   AF-A0A7S0LZX8-F1
#
_cell.length_a   1.000
_cell.length_b   1.000
_cell.length_c   1.000
_cell.angle_alpha   90.00
_cell.angle_beta   90.00
_cell.angle_gamma   90.00
#
_symmetry.space_group_name_H-M   'P 1'
#
loop_
_entity.id
_entity.type
_entity.pdbx_description
1 polymer ?
#
loop_
_entity_poly.entity_id
_entity_poly.type
_entity_poly.pdbx_seq_one_letter_code
_entity_poly.pdbx_strand_id
1 'polypeptide(L)'
;MSMASVSFRFQDSAVESDFVQDMKALNALSHEQLEKITAIVLGFLSSADSSELIDGTQRFIEDHGVNPSALKSTLRALLLFFKGCARKQLTFAAVNDDLVQFGLAADKSAVA
;
A
#
# COMPACT_ATOMS: atom_id res chain seq x y z
N MET A 1 17.52 2.01 -24.26
CA MET A 1 18.04 1.71 -22.90
C MET A 1 17.01 0.81 -22.25
N SER A 2 17.36 -0.45 -21.98
CA SER A 2 16.45 -1.38 -21.31
C SER A 2 16.27 -0.88 -19.87
N MET A 3 15.08 -0.39 -19.51
CA MET A 3 14.76 -0.19 -18.10
C MET A 3 14.94 -1.55 -17.43
N ALA A 4 15.81 -1.64 -16.43
CA ALA A 4 15.89 -2.82 -15.59
C ALA A 4 14.47 -3.07 -15.06
N SER A 5 13.92 -4.25 -15.34
CA SER A 5 12.63 -4.66 -14.80
C SER A 5 12.76 -4.65 -13.28
N VAL A 6 12.15 -3.65 -12.64
CA VAL A 6 12.13 -3.49 -11.20
C VAL A 6 11.36 -4.69 -10.65
N SER A 7 12.09 -5.66 -10.10
CA SER A 7 11.52 -6.86 -9.49
C SER A 7 11.25 -6.57 -8.02
N PHE A 8 10.06 -6.91 -7.56
CA PHE A 8 9.64 -6.76 -6.18
C PHE A 8 9.44 -8.13 -5.54
N ARG A 9 9.67 -8.24 -4.24
CA ARG A 9 9.62 -9.52 -3.53
C ARG A 9 8.18 -10.00 -3.34
N PHE A 10 7.20 -9.11 -3.19
CA PHE A 10 5.80 -9.46 -2.90
C PHE A 10 5.09 -10.29 -4.01
N GLN A 11 5.58 -10.26 -5.25
CA GLN A 11 5.02 -11.05 -6.36
C GLN A 11 6.10 -11.54 -7.34
N ASP A 12 5.81 -12.57 -8.14
CA ASP A 12 6.77 -13.14 -9.11
C ASP A 12 6.66 -12.50 -10.50
N SER A 13 5.51 -11.86 -10.79
CA SER A 13 5.25 -11.17 -12.04
C SER A 13 5.83 -9.75 -12.04
N ALA A 14 6.07 -9.22 -13.24
CA ALA A 14 6.39 -7.82 -13.42
C ALA A 14 5.29 -6.95 -12.78
N VAL A 15 5.72 -5.90 -12.07
CA VAL A 15 4.81 -4.90 -11.51
C VAL A 15 4.55 -3.85 -12.59
N GLU A 16 3.29 -3.55 -12.84
CA GLU A 16 2.87 -2.54 -13.81
C GLU A 16 3.25 -1.13 -13.34
N SER A 17 3.51 -0.22 -14.29
CA SER A 17 3.89 1.16 -13.97
C SER A 17 2.87 1.88 -13.10
N ASP A 18 1.58 1.62 -13.36
CA ASP A 18 0.46 2.26 -12.67
C ASP A 18 0.44 1.85 -11.19
N PHE A 19 0.73 0.58 -10.90
CA PHE A 19 0.87 0.09 -9.53
C PHE A 19 2.01 0.81 -8.79
N VAL A 20 3.15 1.03 -9.46
CA VAL A 20 4.27 1.78 -8.87
C VAL A 20 3.86 3.22 -8.59
N GLN A 21 3.10 3.86 -9.50
CA GLN A 21 2.59 5.21 -9.26
C GLN A 21 1.59 5.27 -8.10
N ASP A 22 0.68 4.30 -8.01
CA ASP A 22 -0.28 4.20 -6.92
C ASP A 22 0.42 4.01 -5.57
N MET A 23 1.45 3.15 -5.50
CA MET A 23 2.27 3.00 -4.28
C MET A 23 3.02 4.30 -3.96
N LYS A 24 3.58 4.97 -4.96
CA LYS A 24 4.27 6.25 -4.74
C LYS A 24 3.34 7.37 -4.29
N ALA A 25 2.06 7.33 -4.68
CA ALA A 25 1.03 8.30 -4.27
C ALA A 25 0.78 8.28 -2.75
N LEU A 26 1.13 7.20 -2.04
CA LEU A 26 1.13 7.14 -0.57
C LEU A 26 1.98 8.25 0.07
N ASN A 27 3.01 8.75 -0.64
CA ASN A 27 3.80 9.88 -0.16
C ASN A 27 3.00 11.18 -0.04
N ALA A 28 1.82 11.30 -0.63
CA ALA A 28 0.96 12.47 -0.44
C ALA A 28 0.22 12.45 0.91
N LEU A 29 0.06 11.29 1.54
CA LEU A 29 -0.58 11.15 2.84
C LEU A 29 0.34 11.63 3.96
N SER A 30 -0.20 12.24 5.01
CA SER A 30 0.55 12.46 6.25
C SER A 30 0.93 11.11 6.88
N HIS A 31 1.84 11.13 7.86
CA HIS A 31 2.24 9.93 8.59
C HIS A 31 1.03 9.25 9.27
N GLU A 32 0.21 10.04 9.98
CA GLU A 32 -1.01 9.57 10.64
C GLU A 32 -2.01 8.99 9.61
N GLN A 33 -2.17 9.64 8.46
CA GLN A 33 -3.05 9.17 7.40
C GLN A 33 -2.57 7.83 6.82
N LEU A 34 -1.25 7.68 6.62
CA LEU A 34 -0.66 6.45 6.12
C LEU A 34 -0.81 5.30 7.13
N GLU A 35 -0.54 5.57 8.41
CA GLU A 35 -0.72 4.58 9.48
C GLU A 35 -2.17 4.09 9.54
N LYS A 36 -3.13 5.03 9.50
CA LYS A 36 -4.55 4.72 9.59
C LYS A 36 -5.07 3.93 8.38
N ILE A 37 -4.66 4.29 7.15
CA ILE A 37 -5.08 3.54 5.96
C ILE A 37 -4.44 2.15 5.89
N THR A 38 -3.17 2.02 6.29
CA THR A 38 -2.50 0.72 6.40
C THR A 38 -3.20 -0.16 7.43
N ALA A 39 -3.57 0.39 8.59
CA ALA A 39 -4.31 -0.35 9.62
C ALA A 39 -5.67 -0.86 9.11
N ILE A 40 -6.41 -0.05 8.34
CA ILE A 40 -7.67 -0.48 7.70
C ILE A 40 -7.42 -1.66 6.76
N VAL A 41 -6.39 -1.58 5.92
CA VAL A 41 -6.05 -2.64 4.95
C VAL A 41 -5.61 -3.93 5.65
N LEU A 42 -4.73 -3.85 6.65
CA LEU A 42 -4.27 -5.00 7.41
C LEU A 42 -5.37 -5.61 8.27
N GLY A 43 -6.27 -4.77 8.83
CA GLY A 43 -7.47 -5.21 9.54
C GLY A 43 -8.34 -6.08 8.64
N PHE A 44 -8.68 -5.58 7.46
CA PHE A 44 -9.42 -6.35 6.45
C PHE A 44 -8.72 -7.66 6.06
N LEU A 45 -7.41 -7.64 5.82
CA LEU A 45 -6.66 -8.86 5.46
C LEU A 45 -6.65 -9.90 6.58
N SER A 46 -6.83 -9.46 7.83
CA SER A 46 -6.85 -10.32 9.01
C SER A 46 -8.26 -10.84 9.35
N SER A 47 -9.29 -10.00 9.20
CA SER A 47 -10.69 -10.34 9.51
C SER A 47 -11.44 -10.97 8.34
N ALA A 48 -11.01 -10.67 7.11
CA ALA A 48 -11.74 -10.90 5.85
C ALA A 48 -13.13 -10.24 5.80
N ASP A 49 -13.41 -9.27 6.68
CA ASP A 49 -14.68 -8.54 6.72
C ASP A 49 -14.64 -7.33 5.79
N SER A 50 -15.31 -7.43 4.64
CA SER A 50 -15.37 -6.36 3.65
C SER A 50 -16.06 -5.09 4.16
N SER A 51 -16.91 -5.19 5.19
CA SER A 51 -17.58 -4.01 5.77
C SER A 51 -16.58 -3.12 6.50
N GLU A 52 -15.60 -3.69 7.21
CA GLU A 52 -14.55 -2.92 7.89
C GLU A 52 -13.70 -2.10 6.90
N LEU A 53 -13.40 -2.69 5.74
CA LEU A 53 -12.67 -2.00 4.67
C LEU A 53 -13.49 -0.85 4.08
N ILE A 54 -14.76 -1.11 3.76
CA ILE A 54 -15.67 -0.13 3.13
C ILE A 54 -15.94 1.03 4.09
N ASP A 55 -16.39 0.74 5.30
CA ASP A 55 -16.75 1.74 6.30
C ASP A 55 -15.51 2.50 6.78
N GLY A 56 -14.39 1.81 6.99
CA GLY A 56 -13.12 2.43 7.37
C GLY A 56 -12.61 3.39 6.30
N THR A 57 -12.65 2.99 5.02
CA THR A 57 -12.25 3.85 3.90
C THR A 57 -13.17 5.05 3.75
N GLN A 58 -14.48 4.87 3.92
CA GLN A 58 -15.47 5.95 3.85
C GLN A 58 -15.21 7.00 4.94
N ARG A 59 -15.02 6.56 6.20
CA ARG A 59 -14.67 7.45 7.32
C ARG A 59 -13.34 8.17 7.08
N PHE A 60 -12.34 7.47 6.56
CA PHE A 60 -11.05 8.08 6.23
C PHE A 60 -11.18 9.21 5.20
N ILE A 61 -12.03 9.04 4.18
CA ILE A 61 -12.30 10.09 3.19
C ILE A 61 -12.97 11.29 3.84
N GLU A 62 -13.97 11.06 4.70
CA GLU A 62 -14.73 12.10 5.38
C GLU A 62 -13.85 12.88 6.37
N ASP A 63 -13.02 12.19 7.16
CA ASP A 63 -12.16 12.80 8.18
C ASP A 63 -11.02 13.64 7.56
N HIS A 64 -10.51 13.24 6.39
CA HIS A 64 -9.28 13.80 5.84
C HIS A 64 -9.46 14.57 4.52
N GLY A 65 -10.66 14.58 3.93
CA GLY A 65 -10.96 15.33 2.70
C GLY A 65 -10.15 14.89 1.48
N VAL A 66 -9.71 13.64 1.44
CA VAL A 66 -8.90 13.07 0.35
C VAL A 66 -9.75 12.74 -0.88
N ASN A 67 -9.14 12.82 -2.07
CA ASN A 67 -9.81 12.45 -3.32
C ASN A 67 -10.19 10.95 -3.32
N PRO A 68 -11.48 10.59 -3.44
CA PRO A 68 -11.92 9.20 -3.38
C PRO A 68 -11.35 8.31 -4.48
N SER A 69 -11.13 8.86 -5.67
CA SER A 69 -10.61 8.09 -6.82
C SER A 69 -9.14 7.73 -6.63
N ALA A 70 -8.32 8.68 -6.17
CA ALA A 70 -6.90 8.44 -5.89
C ALA A 70 -6.71 7.50 -4.70
N LEU A 71 -7.59 7.60 -3.69
CA LEU A 71 -7.53 6.68 -2.55
C LEU A 71 -7.87 5.25 -2.96
N LYS A 72 -8.87 5.04 -3.83
CA LYS A 72 -9.26 3.69 -4.28
C LYS A 72 -8.12 2.96 -5.00
N SER A 73 -7.37 3.64 -5.87
CA SER A 73 -6.24 3.01 -6.57
C SER A 73 -5.12 2.65 -5.60
N THR A 74 -4.79 3.58 -4.71
CA THR A 74 -3.79 3.41 -3.65
C THR A 74 -4.17 2.28 -2.67
N LEU A 75 -5.43 2.20 -2.25
CA LEU A 75 -5.95 1.15 -1.38
C LEU A 75 -5.86 -0.23 -2.04
N ARG A 76 -6.21 -0.31 -3.34
CA ARG A 76 -6.05 -1.54 -4.12
C ARG A 76 -4.58 -1.96 -4.21
N ALA A 77 -3.67 -1.01 -4.40
CA ALA A 77 -2.24 -1.28 -4.44
C ALA A 77 -1.74 -1.83 -3.10
N LEU A 78 -2.08 -1.19 -1.98
CA LEU A 78 -1.76 -1.67 -0.63
C LEU A 78 -2.30 -3.08 -0.36
N LEU A 79 -3.56 -3.35 -0.71
CA LEU A 79 -4.17 -4.66 -0.54
C LEU A 79 -3.41 -5.76 -1.28
N LEU A 80 -3.09 -5.52 -2.55
CA LEU A 80 -2.33 -6.47 -3.36
C LEU A 80 -0.91 -6.66 -2.85
N PHE A 81 -0.26 -5.56 -2.45
CA PHE A 81 1.08 -5.58 -1.87
C PHE A 81 1.12 -6.43 -0.60
N PHE A 82 0.35 -6.07 0.43
CA PHE A 82 0.37 -6.79 1.71
C PHE A 82 -0.11 -8.23 1.59
N LYS A 83 -1.09 -8.51 0.72
CA LYS A 83 -1.49 -9.89 0.41
C LYS A 83 -0.35 -10.70 -0.19
N GLY A 84 0.44 -10.10 -1.10
CA GLY A 84 1.63 -10.72 -1.68
C GLY A 84 2.71 -10.99 -0.63
N CYS A 85 2.99 -9.99 0.21
CA CYS A 85 3.94 -10.10 1.33
C CYS A 85 3.55 -11.23 2.29
N ALA A 86 2.29 -11.29 2.70
CA ALA A 86 1.77 -12.33 3.59
C ALA A 86 1.87 -13.72 2.95
N ARG A 87 1.46 -13.86 1.68
CA ARG A 87 1.53 -15.14 0.94
C ARG A 87 2.96 -15.66 0.84
N LYS A 88 3.94 -14.77 0.65
CA LYS A 88 5.36 -15.11 0.55
C LYS A 88 6.10 -15.08 1.88
N GLN A 89 5.41 -14.81 2.99
CA GLN A 89 5.99 -14.76 4.34
C GLN A 89 7.21 -13.84 4.41
N LEU A 90 7.11 -12.66 3.78
CA LEU A 90 8.21 -11.71 3.76
C LEU A 90 8.49 -11.18 5.17
N THR A 91 9.78 -11.00 5.47
CA THR A 91 10.20 -10.35 6.72
C THR A 91 9.91 -8.86 6.66
N PHE A 92 9.83 -8.21 7.82
CA PHE A 92 9.67 -6.76 7.90
C PHE A 92 10.72 -6.00 7.08
N ALA A 93 11.98 -6.44 7.13
CA ALA A 93 13.06 -5.85 6.33
C ALA A 93 12.80 -5.97 4.81
N ALA A 94 12.33 -7.13 4.35
CA ALA A 94 12.01 -7.33 2.93
C ALA A 94 10.80 -6.50 2.46
N VAL A 95 9.80 -6.31 3.33
CA VAL A 95 8.66 -5.42 3.07
C VAL A 95 9.12 -3.97 2.96
N ASN A 96 9.95 -3.51 3.91
CA ASN A 96 10.49 -2.16 3.91
C ASN A 96 11.34 -1.88 2.65
N ASP A 97 12.22 -2.82 2.27
CA ASP A 97 13.00 -2.73 1.03
C ASP A 97 12.11 -2.52 -0.20
N ASP A 98 11.03 -3.29 -0.33
CA ASP A 98 10.08 -3.15 -1.44
C ASP A 98 9.36 -1.79 -1.39
N LEU A 99 8.95 -1.31 -0.21
CA LEU A 99 8.34 0.02 -0.02
C LEU A 99 9.29 1.17 -0.40
N VAL A 100 10.55 1.09 0.00
CA VAL A 100 11.59 2.05 -0.43
C VAL A 100 11.81 1.98 -1.93
N GLN A 101 11.79 0.78 -2.52
CA GLN A 101 11.94 0.55 -3.95
C GLN A 101 10.76 1.10 -4.77
N PHE A 102 9.54 1.14 -4.21
CA PHE A 102 8.41 1.89 -4.79
C PHE A 102 8.61 3.41 -4.76
N GLY A 103 9.57 3.89 -3.97
CA GLY A 103 9.87 5.30 -3.81
C GLY A 103 9.12 5.95 -2.64
N LEU A 104 8.68 5.19 -1.65
CA LEU A 104 8.21 5.77 -0.39
C LEU A 104 9.37 6.43 0.36
N ALA A 105 9.09 7.58 0.98
CA ALA A 105 10.04 8.22 1.88
C ALA A 105 10.37 7.29 3.05
N ALA A 106 11.60 7.38 3.58
CA ALA A 106 12.10 6.44 4.58
C ALA A 106 11.21 6.41 5.85
N ASP A 107 10.75 7.58 6.30
CA ASP A 107 9.83 7.74 7.42
C ASP A 107 8.46 7.10 7.18
N LYS A 108 8.02 6.99 5.93
CA LYS A 108 6.74 6.37 5.53
C LYS A 108 6.87 4.87 5.31
N SER A 109 7.99 4.43 4.75
CA SER A 109 8.29 3.02 4.52
C SER A 109 8.42 2.21 5.81
N ALA A 110 8.74 2.87 6.94
CA ALA A 110 8.88 2.23 8.24
C ALA A 110 7.53 1.99 8.94
N VAL A 111 6.44 2.59 8.44
CA VAL A 111 5.13 2.65 9.10
C VAL A 111 4.06 1.87 8.34
N ALA A 112 4.22 1.76 7.02
CA ALA A 112 3.44 0.84 6.20
C ALA A 112 3.92 -0.60 6.43
#